data_AF-A0A7S1X8Q9-F1
#
_entry.id   AF-A0A7S1X8Q9-F1
#
_cell.length_a   1.000
_cell.length_b   1.000
_cell.length_c   1.000
_cell.angle_alpha   90.00
_cell.angle_beta   90.00
_cell.angle_gamma   90.00
#
_symmetry.space_group_name_H-M   'P 1'
#
loop_
_entity.id
_entity.type
_entity.pdbx_description
1 polymer ?
#
loop_
_entity_poly.entity_id
_entity_poly.type
_entity_poly.pdbx_seq_one_letter_code
_entity_poly.pdbx_strand_id
1 'polypeptide(L)'
;ANVSNTNVVRHPSEAEAALRWILGQLRASGLTDGNADMKAVTSQAAEHLKHMEAQRKLFLRARALSLAQRMLLYAHDELDMATMRLRLRFPGEQVKPHEELYKLHAEEVPARNVEFSRDKSAAASTLRARLGTLRYLKTLETETGKPGEALKGGDEDR
;
A
#
# COMPACT_ATOMS: atom_id res chain seq x y z
N ALA A 1 -0.30 -4.48 -3.98
CA ALA A 1 -1.75 -4.71 -3.81
C ALA A 1 -2.41 -3.38 -3.39
N ASN A 2 -3.30 -2.83 -4.21
CA ASN A 2 -4.02 -1.58 -3.91
C ASN A 2 -4.96 -1.78 -2.70
N VAL A 3 -4.64 -1.14 -1.57
CA VAL A 3 -5.42 -1.26 -0.31
C VAL A 3 -6.58 -0.24 -0.25
N SER A 4 -6.83 0.55 -1.29
CA SER A 4 -7.74 1.69 -1.23
C SER A 4 -9.13 1.43 -1.81
N ASN A 5 -9.72 0.26 -1.53
CA ASN A 5 -11.16 0.04 -1.73
C ASN A 5 -11.81 -0.58 -0.48
N THR A 6 -11.38 -0.15 0.71
CA THR A 6 -12.22 -0.33 1.89
C THR A 6 -13.26 0.79 1.90
N ASN A 7 -14.38 0.53 1.24
CA ASN A 7 -15.67 1.10 1.66
C ASN A 7 -15.77 0.93 3.19
N VAL A 8 -16.49 1.83 3.88
CA VAL A 8 -16.70 1.82 5.34
C VAL A 8 -15.46 2.36 6.11
N VAL A 9 -15.46 3.59 6.65
CA VAL A 9 -16.20 4.08 7.83
C VAL A 9 -16.33 5.63 7.76
N ARG A 10 -16.96 6.17 6.70
CA ARG A 10 -17.32 7.61 6.68
C ARG A 10 -18.77 7.85 7.07
N HIS A 11 -19.64 6.89 6.77
CA HIS A 11 -21.07 7.02 6.98
C HIS A 11 -21.45 6.82 8.45
N PRO A 12 -22.46 7.56 8.95
CA PRO A 12 -23.10 7.30 10.23
C PRO A 12 -23.54 5.84 10.34
N SER A 13 -23.47 5.26 11.54
CA SER A 13 -24.10 3.96 11.78
C SER A 13 -25.63 4.10 11.76
N GLU A 14 -26.33 2.98 11.62
CA GLU A 14 -27.79 2.94 11.74
C GLU A 14 -28.26 3.50 13.10
N ALA A 15 -27.52 3.20 14.17
CA ALA A 15 -27.78 3.76 15.49
C ALA A 15 -27.64 5.30 15.53
N GLU A 16 -26.60 5.85 14.89
CA GLU A 16 -26.43 7.31 14.77
C GLU A 16 -27.53 7.94 13.92
N ALA A 17 -27.96 7.27 12.85
CA ALA A 17 -29.05 7.72 12.00
C ALA A 17 -30.40 7.70 12.74
N ALA A 18 -30.70 6.63 13.48
CA ALA A 18 -31.90 6.51 14.31
C ALA A 18 -31.93 7.59 15.40
N LEU A 19 -30.82 7.80 16.12
CA LEU A 19 -30.72 8.84 17.14
C LEU A 19 -30.92 10.24 16.55
N ARG A 20 -30.33 10.51 15.38
CA ARG A 20 -30.51 11.79 14.66
C ARG A 20 -31.97 11.99 14.25
N TRP A 21 -32.66 10.94 13.79
CA TRP A 21 -34.08 11.00 13.45
C TRP A 21 -34.96 11.23 14.69
N ILE A 22 -34.74 10.48 15.78
CA ILE A 22 -35.47 10.64 17.06
C ILE A 22 -35.30 12.07 17.59
N LEU A 23 -34.07 12.58 17.60
CA LEU A 23 -33.80 13.96 18.03
C LEU A 23 -34.51 14.99 17.15
N GLY A 24 -34.61 14.74 15.83
CA GLY A 24 -35.38 15.56 14.91
C GLY A 24 -36.87 15.57 15.24
N GLN A 25 -37.45 14.39 15.48
CA GLN A 25 -38.86 14.25 15.86
C GLN A 25 -39.18 14.92 17.20
N LEU A 26 -38.31 14.77 18.20
CA LEU A 26 -38.48 15.40 19.52
C LEU A 26 -38.42 16.94 19.46
N ARG A 27 -37.66 17.50 18.52
CA ARG A 27 -37.64 18.95 18.28
C ARG A 27 -38.87 19.42 17.51
N ALA A 28 -39.30 18.65 16.51
CA ALA A 28 -40.47 18.96 15.69
C ALA A 28 -41.80 18.87 16.46
N SER A 29 -41.86 18.01 17.47
CA SER A 29 -43.08 17.76 18.26
C SER A 29 -43.42 18.87 19.27
N GLY A 30 -42.53 19.85 19.49
CA GLY A 30 -42.74 20.94 20.45
C GLY A 30 -42.70 20.53 21.93
N LEU A 31 -42.48 19.24 22.24
CA LEU A 31 -42.37 18.73 23.63
C LEU A 31 -41.15 19.29 24.39
N THR A 32 -40.24 19.94 23.68
CA THR A 32 -39.05 20.57 24.24
C THR A 32 -39.30 22.00 24.74
N ASP A 33 -40.42 22.62 24.35
CA ASP A 33 -40.76 23.97 24.79
C ASP A 33 -41.40 23.93 26.18
N GLY A 34 -40.79 24.63 27.13
CA GLY A 34 -41.26 24.71 28.52
C GLY A 34 -40.92 23.51 29.44
N ASN A 35 -40.49 22.37 28.90
CA ASN A 35 -40.11 21.19 29.68
C ASN A 35 -38.58 21.10 29.87
N ALA A 36 -38.09 21.40 31.08
CA ALA A 36 -36.67 21.39 31.41
C ALA A 36 -36.02 19.99 31.23
N ASP A 37 -36.74 18.92 31.57
CA ASP A 37 -36.25 17.56 31.43
C ASP A 37 -36.08 17.17 29.95
N MET A 38 -37.03 17.54 29.08
CA MET A 38 -36.90 17.28 27.64
C MET A 38 -35.81 18.14 26.98
N LYS A 39 -35.53 19.33 27.49
CA LYS A 39 -34.35 20.11 27.07
C LYS A 39 -33.05 19.43 27.46
N ALA A 40 -32.97 18.85 28.66
CA ALA A 40 -31.81 18.08 29.10
C ALA A 40 -31.59 16.82 28.22
N VAL A 41 -32.66 16.07 27.94
CA VAL A 41 -32.62 14.87 27.08
C VAL A 41 -32.14 15.21 25.66
N THR A 42 -32.66 16.28 25.05
CA THR A 42 -32.25 16.68 23.70
C THR A 42 -30.84 17.26 23.63
N SER A 43 -30.37 17.90 24.71
CA SER A 43 -28.96 18.29 24.86
C SER A 43 -28.05 17.06 24.96
N GLN A 44 -28.39 16.10 25.81
CA GLN A 44 -27.62 14.86 25.97
C GLN A 44 -27.57 14.05 24.67
N ALA A 45 -28.67 13.96 23.92
CA ALA A 45 -28.70 13.31 22.61
C ALA A 45 -27.79 14.01 21.60
N ALA A 46 -27.75 15.35 21.59
CA ALA A 46 -26.84 16.11 20.74
C ALA A 46 -25.36 15.87 21.09
N GLU A 47 -25.02 15.82 22.38
CA GLU A 47 -23.68 15.48 22.85
C GLU A 47 -23.30 14.03 22.50
N HIS A 48 -24.25 13.09 22.60
CA HIS A 48 -24.02 11.71 22.20
C HIS A 48 -23.73 11.58 20.70
N LEU A 49 -24.44 12.32 19.84
CA LEU A 49 -24.15 12.37 18.40
C LEU A 49 -22.75 12.94 18.12
N LYS A 50 -22.32 13.99 18.83
CA LYS A 50 -20.95 14.51 18.73
C LYS A 50 -19.91 13.48 19.16
N HIS A 51 -20.19 12.74 20.24
CA HIS A 51 -19.33 11.67 20.73
C HIS A 51 -19.15 10.56 19.71
N MET A 52 -20.25 10.09 19.09
CA MET A 52 -20.21 9.06 18.04
C MET A 52 -19.40 9.51 16.81
N GLU A 53 -19.52 10.79 16.41
CA GLU A 53 -18.69 11.35 15.34
C GLU A 53 -17.20 11.37 15.71
N ALA A 54 -16.87 11.77 16.94
CA ALA A 54 -15.50 11.77 17.44
C ALA A 54 -14.90 10.35 17.47
N GLN A 55 -15.67 9.37 17.94
CA GLN A 55 -15.27 7.95 17.91
C GLN A 55 -15.01 7.45 16.49
N ARG A 56 -15.84 7.84 15.51
CA ARG A 56 -15.61 7.49 14.10
C ARG A 56 -14.29 8.07 13.57
N LYS A 57 -14.00 9.34 13.88
CA LYS A 57 -12.72 9.98 13.51
C LYS A 57 -11.54 9.28 14.19
N LEU A 58 -11.67 8.92 15.46
CA LEU A 58 -10.65 8.19 16.20
C LEU A 58 -10.38 6.81 15.59
N PHE A 59 -11.43 6.06 15.23
CA PHE A 59 -11.31 4.75 14.60
C PHE A 59 -10.49 4.81 13.31
N LEU A 60 -10.74 5.81 12.45
CA LEU A 60 -9.97 5.98 11.22
C LEU A 60 -8.49 6.23 11.50
N ARG A 61 -8.16 7.07 12.49
CA ARG A 61 -6.78 7.34 12.90
C ARG A 61 -6.12 6.10 13.52
N ALA A 62 -6.83 5.37 14.38
CA ALA A 62 -6.35 4.13 15.00
C ALA A 62 -6.07 3.05 13.93
N ARG A 63 -6.94 2.94 12.92
CA ARG A 63 -6.72 2.03 11.79
C ARG A 63 -5.49 2.43 10.97
N ALA A 64 -5.31 3.72 10.70
CA ALA A 64 -4.13 4.21 10.00
C ALA A 64 -2.84 3.90 10.79
N LEU A 65 -2.85 4.12 12.11
CA LEU A 65 -1.74 3.78 12.99
C LEU A 65 -1.45 2.27 12.99
N SER A 66 -2.49 1.43 13.12
CA SER A 66 -2.35 -0.02 13.08
C SER A 66 -1.73 -0.51 11.77
N LEU A 67 -2.15 0.06 10.64
CA LEU A 67 -1.54 -0.25 9.34
C LEU A 67 -0.07 0.19 9.28
N ALA A 68 0.26 1.37 9.78
CA ALA A 68 1.63 1.87 9.80
C ALA A 68 2.54 1.00 10.68
N GLN A 69 2.06 0.60 11.86
CA GLN A 69 2.78 -0.32 12.75
C GLN A 69 3.00 -1.69 12.10
N ARG A 70 1.99 -2.22 11.40
CA ARG A 70 2.13 -3.47 10.66
C ARG A 70 3.17 -3.35 9.54
N MET A 71 3.16 -2.23 8.80
CA MET A 71 4.15 -1.98 7.75
C MET A 71 5.56 -1.86 8.31
N LEU A 72 5.73 -1.23 9.49
CA LEU A 72 7.03 -1.15 10.16
C LEU A 72 7.55 -2.55 10.53
N LEU A 73 6.68 -3.41 11.09
CA LEU A 73 7.06 -4.79 11.41
C LEU A 73 7.49 -5.56 10.16
N TYR A 74 6.74 -5.43 9.05
CA TYR A 74 7.10 -6.08 7.79
C TYR A 74 8.40 -5.53 7.22
N ALA A 75 8.63 -4.21 7.30
CA ALA A 75 9.88 -3.61 6.85
C ALA A 75 11.08 -4.15 7.64
N HIS A 76 10.94 -4.39 8.94
CA HIS A 76 12.00 -5.02 9.74
C HIS A 76 12.29 -6.45 9.30
N ASP A 77 11.25 -7.27 9.14
CA ASP A 77 11.39 -8.65 8.64
C ASP A 77 12.02 -8.68 7.24
N GLU A 78 11.58 -7.79 6.33
CA GLU A 78 12.15 -7.66 4.99
C GLU A 78 13.63 -7.25 5.01
N LEU A 79 14.02 -6.33 5.91
CA LEU A 79 15.42 -5.92 6.07
C LEU A 79 16.29 -7.08 6.59
N ASP A 80 15.80 -7.79 7.60
CA ASP A 80 16.50 -8.96 8.14
C ASP A 80 16.68 -10.00 7.03
N MET A 81 15.58 -10.36 6.35
CA MET A 81 15.58 -11.29 5.22
C MET A 81 16.48 -10.85 4.07
N ALA A 82 16.55 -9.55 3.75
CA ALA A 82 17.40 -9.02 2.67
C ALA A 82 18.90 -9.14 2.98
N THR A 83 19.28 -9.16 4.26
CA THR A 83 20.68 -9.34 4.69
C THR A 83 21.07 -10.80 4.90
N MET A 84 20.10 -11.73 4.88
CA MET A 84 20.36 -13.14 5.01
C MET A 84 21.20 -13.67 3.84
N ARG A 85 22.06 -14.64 4.16
CA ARG A 85 22.91 -15.32 3.19
C ARG A 85 22.53 -16.78 3.09
N LEU A 86 22.77 -17.35 1.90
CA LEU A 86 22.76 -18.79 1.73
C LEU A 86 23.75 -19.42 2.71
N ARG A 87 23.32 -20.45 3.43
CA ARG A 87 24.16 -21.22 4.34
C ARG A 87 23.86 -22.70 4.24
N LEU A 88 24.80 -23.51 4.72
CA LEU A 88 24.55 -24.92 4.92
C LEU A 88 23.63 -25.13 6.13
N ARG A 89 22.78 -26.14 6.03
CA ARG A 89 21.95 -26.63 7.15
C ARG A 89 22.85 -27.21 8.23
N PHE A 90 22.48 -27.00 9.49
CA PHE A 90 23.13 -27.71 10.60
C PHE A 90 22.64 -29.17 10.67
N PRO A 91 23.43 -30.09 11.22
CA PRO A 91 23.00 -31.47 11.42
C PRO A 91 21.70 -31.54 12.24
N GLY A 92 20.68 -32.22 11.73
CA GLY A 92 19.38 -32.36 12.40
C GLY A 92 18.52 -31.09 12.44
N GLU A 93 18.91 -30.03 11.72
CA GLU A 93 18.12 -28.81 11.64
C GLU A 93 16.79 -29.05 10.93
N GLN A 94 15.68 -28.71 11.59
CA GLN A 94 14.37 -28.67 10.94
C GLN A 94 14.25 -27.36 10.16
N VAL A 95 14.08 -27.49 8.85
CA VAL A 95 13.97 -26.36 7.92
C VAL A 95 12.52 -26.26 7.47
N LYS A 96 11.93 -25.06 7.60
CA LYS A 96 10.58 -24.83 7.08
C LYS A 96 10.64 -24.66 5.55
N PRO A 97 9.56 -24.92 4.80
CA PRO A 97 9.59 -24.85 3.34
C PRO A 97 10.11 -23.53 2.75
N HIS A 98 9.82 -22.39 3.39
CA HIS A 98 10.30 -21.07 2.94
C HIS A 98 11.79 -20.84 3.24
N GLU A 99 12.38 -21.59 4.17
CA GLU A 99 13.78 -21.48 4.55
C GLU A 99 14.69 -22.33 3.65
N GLU A 100 14.13 -23.28 2.91
CA GLU A 100 14.87 -24.15 1.99
C GLU A 100 15.58 -23.38 0.88
N LEU A 101 15.09 -22.17 0.57
CA LEU A 101 15.70 -21.25 -0.40
C LEU A 101 17.10 -20.79 0.01
N TYR A 102 17.36 -20.68 1.33
CA TYR A 102 18.61 -20.14 1.84
C TYR A 102 19.35 -21.03 2.84
N LYS A 103 18.72 -22.12 3.31
CA LYS A 103 19.38 -23.18 4.07
C LYS A 103 19.48 -24.41 3.17
N LEU A 104 20.69 -24.69 2.69
CA LEU A 104 20.95 -25.74 1.71
C LEU A 104 21.61 -26.97 2.36
N HIS A 105 21.29 -28.15 1.86
CA HIS A 105 22.16 -29.32 2.03
C HIS A 105 23.42 -29.16 1.17
N ALA A 106 24.53 -29.78 1.60
CA ALA A 106 25.79 -29.71 0.88
C ALA A 106 25.67 -30.25 -0.57
N GLU A 107 24.85 -31.27 -0.76
CA GLU A 107 24.58 -31.91 -2.05
C GLU A 107 23.78 -31.01 -3.01
N GLU A 108 23.01 -30.04 -2.50
CA GLU A 108 22.19 -29.12 -3.30
C GLU A 108 23.01 -27.94 -3.84
N VAL A 109 24.18 -27.67 -3.25
CA VAL A 109 25.01 -26.50 -3.60
C VAL A 109 25.38 -26.48 -5.10
N PRO A 110 25.86 -27.58 -5.72
CA PRO A 110 26.18 -27.57 -7.15
C PRO A 110 24.96 -27.27 -8.02
N ALA A 111 23.80 -27.86 -7.71
CA ALA A 111 22.57 -27.65 -8.47
C ALA A 111 22.11 -26.18 -8.36
N ARG A 112 22.10 -25.61 -7.16
CA ARG A 112 21.75 -24.20 -6.93
C ARG A 112 22.72 -23.23 -7.60
N ASN A 113 24.01 -23.54 -7.61
CA ASN A 113 24.99 -22.70 -8.31
C ASN A 113 24.73 -22.65 -9.82
N VAL A 114 24.38 -23.79 -10.44
CA VAL A 114 24.02 -23.85 -11.86
C VAL A 114 22.75 -23.05 -12.13
N GLU A 115 21.72 -23.20 -11.29
CA GLU A 115 20.46 -22.45 -11.39
C GLU A 115 20.71 -20.93 -11.32
N PHE A 116 21.38 -20.44 -10.27
CA PHE A 116 21.66 -19.01 -10.12
C PHE A 116 22.57 -18.45 -11.23
N SER A 117 23.49 -19.25 -11.77
CA SER A 117 24.32 -18.86 -12.90
C SER A 117 23.50 -18.69 -14.19
N ARG A 118 22.50 -19.55 -14.41
CA ARG A 118 21.55 -19.43 -15.52
C ARG A 118 20.66 -18.21 -15.36
N ASP A 119 20.09 -18.01 -14.17
CA ASP A 119 19.22 -16.87 -13.87
C ASP A 119 19.96 -15.54 -14.06
N LYS A 120 21.20 -15.45 -13.56
CA LYS A 120 22.06 -14.28 -13.78
C LYS A 120 22.26 -13.99 -15.27
N SER A 121 22.52 -15.03 -16.07
CA SER A 121 22.75 -14.89 -17.51
C SER A 121 21.49 -14.44 -18.24
N ALA A 122 20.34 -15.02 -17.91
CA ALA A 122 19.04 -14.62 -18.46
C ALA A 122 18.70 -13.16 -18.08
N ALA A 123 18.82 -12.80 -16.81
CA ALA A 123 18.57 -11.46 -16.31
C ALA A 123 19.50 -10.41 -16.97
N ALA A 124 20.79 -10.75 -17.15
CA ALA A 124 21.73 -9.87 -17.84
C ALA A 124 21.35 -9.64 -19.31
N SER A 125 20.88 -10.67 -20.01
CA SER A 125 20.38 -10.56 -21.39
C SER A 125 19.15 -9.65 -21.45
N THR A 126 18.16 -9.89 -20.59
CA THR A 126 16.95 -9.06 -20.51
C THR A 126 17.28 -7.61 -20.19
N LEU A 127 18.15 -7.36 -19.21
CA LEU A 127 18.57 -6.00 -18.84
C LEU A 127 19.20 -5.27 -20.02
N ARG A 128 20.11 -5.91 -20.77
CA ARG A 128 20.73 -5.31 -21.96
C ARG A 128 19.70 -4.92 -23.02
N ALA A 129 18.74 -5.80 -23.30
CA ALA A 129 17.66 -5.52 -24.26
C ALA A 129 16.82 -4.31 -23.81
N ARG A 130 16.40 -4.29 -22.54
CA ARG A 130 15.62 -3.17 -21.97
C ARG A 130 16.39 -1.85 -21.96
N LEU A 131 17.69 -1.87 -21.67
CA LEU A 131 18.56 -0.69 -21.76
C LEU A 131 18.73 -0.20 -23.21
N GLY A 132 18.72 -1.10 -24.19
CA GLY A 132 18.68 -0.74 -25.61
C GLY A 132 17.40 0.04 -25.95
N THR A 133 16.23 -0.50 -25.60
CA THR A 133 14.94 0.17 -25.79
C THR A 133 14.87 1.50 -25.05
N LEU A 134 15.33 1.56 -23.80
CA LEU A 134 15.33 2.79 -23.01
C LEU A 134 16.19 3.87 -23.68
N ARG A 135 17.38 3.52 -24.19
CA ARG A 135 18.23 4.47 -24.91
C ARG A 135 17.53 5.00 -26.16
N TYR A 136 16.92 4.11 -26.94
CA TYR A 136 16.17 4.50 -28.13
C TYR A 136 15.04 5.49 -27.81
N LEU A 137 14.21 5.19 -26.80
CA LEU A 137 13.11 6.07 -26.39
C LEU A 137 13.60 7.44 -25.89
N LYS A 138 14.70 7.47 -25.13
CA LYS A 138 15.32 8.73 -24.69
C LYS A 138 15.84 9.55 -25.86
N THR A 139 16.45 8.92 -26.86
CA THR A 139 16.92 9.63 -28.06
C THR A 139 15.73 10.24 -28.82
N LEU A 140 14.65 9.48 -29.02
CA LEU A 140 13.43 9.98 -29.65
C LEU A 140 12.85 11.19 -28.91
N GLU A 141 12.79 11.15 -27.58
CA GLU A 141 12.32 12.29 -26.77
C GLU A 141 13.19 13.54 -26.98
N THR A 142 14.51 13.37 -27.07
CA THR A 142 15.42 14.51 -27.33
C THR A 142 15.33 15.04 -28.76
N GLU A 143 14.98 14.20 -29.73
CA GLU A 143 14.79 14.59 -31.13
C GLU A 143 13.43 15.26 -31.36
N THR A 144 12.37 14.79 -30.69
CA THR A 144 11.04 15.42 -30.75
C THR A 144 10.94 16.72 -29.94
N GLY A 145 11.86 16.95 -28.99
CA GLY A 145 12.01 18.20 -28.24
C GLY A 145 12.79 19.30 -28.96
N LYS A 146 13.38 19.04 -30.13
CA LYS A 146 14.01 20.07 -30.98
C LYS A 146 13.01 20.52 -32.06
N PRO A 147 12.55 21.79 -32.06
CA PRO A 147 11.77 22.29 -33.18
C PRO A 147 12.68 22.37 -34.41
N GLY A 148 12.44 21.46 -35.36
CA GLY A 148 12.75 21.55 -36.79
C GLY A 148 13.99 22.34 -37.19
N GLU A 149 15.17 21.73 -37.09
CA GLU A 149 16.37 22.22 -37.78
C GLU A 149 17.30 21.07 -38.18
N ALA A 150 16.79 20.10 -38.94
CA ALA A 150 17.63 19.06 -39.55
C ALA A 150 16.99 18.44 -40.81
N LEU A 151 16.37 19.25 -41.67
CA LEU A 151 16.04 18.86 -43.06
C LEU A 151 16.20 20.08 -43.98
N LYS A 152 17.39 20.70 -44.00
CA LYS A 152 17.85 21.57 -45.09
C LYS A 152 19.36 21.45 -45.24
N GLY A 153 19.80 21.21 -46.48
CA GLY A 153 21.17 20.88 -46.88
C GLY A 153 21.18 19.43 -47.35
N GLY A 154 20.80 19.11 -48.58
CA GLY A 154 21.26 19.73 -49.82
C GLY A 154 22.17 18.71 -50.49
N ASP A 155 21.77 18.25 -51.67
CA ASP A 155 22.58 17.44 -52.58
C ASP A 155 24.01 17.99 -52.69
N GLU A 156 25.01 17.11 -52.80
CA GLU A 156 26.12 17.21 -53.78
C GLU A 156 27.20 16.16 -53.53
N ASP A 157 27.56 15.48 -54.63
CA ASP A 157 28.84 14.85 -54.98
C ASP A 157 29.34 13.52 -54.35
N ARG A 158 29.34 12.53 -55.26
CA ARG A 158 30.34 11.46 -55.53
C ARG A 158 30.40 10.22 -54.63
#